data_AF-A0A9C7SB22-F1
#
_entry.id   AF-A0A9C7SB22-F1
#
_cell.length_a   1.000
_cell.length_b   1.000
_cell.length_c   1.000
_cell.angle_alpha   90.00
_cell.angle_beta   90.00
_cell.angle_gamma   90.00
#
_symmetry.space_group_name_H-M   'P 1'
#
loop_
_entity.id
_entity.type
_entity.pdbx_description
1 polymer ?
#
loop_
_entity_poly.entity_id
_entity_poly.type
_entity_poly.pdbx_seq_one_letter_code
_entity_poly.pdbx_strand_id
1 'polypeptide(L)'
;MGTEVAQKSCFVIAPIGAVGSDVRRRSDLILEHVIAPGVGRFGYVPVRADKIAEPGLITNQVIQRVVQDPLVVADLTGANPNVFYELALRHALRKPVVLIADAGQVIPFDIAGARAVLVHGLDIGQLQDAADELARSIEILEQGYRVVDSPVSVALGLRSATDCAALGIQSGDEHDPFAPPRVWAYPVREDAYAHAARVIRETPPSRAGRQQLLLAALHGHTTKRIPSPSGSAFGSFDEAVLERAHSPHWVVHELLNIASESRLDRVIARIEGCKDADGYEVRAFCMPGALPQLSPLVVGTCHLFLGLEDPRFNRVAAMVHIESSAAVDLAVAYFATLWEDRRTLVLRSRVEAQHGAIDEIRRRLRQSGGSSK
;
A
#
# COMPACT_ATOMS: atom_id res chain seq x y z
N MET A 1 -18.29 0.58 -43.90
CA MET A 1 -17.65 1.38 -42.84
C MET A 1 -17.39 0.43 -41.69
N GLY A 2 -16.14 -0.02 -41.50
CA GLY A 2 -15.80 -0.88 -40.38
C GLY A 2 -15.86 -0.06 -39.10
N THR A 3 -16.63 -0.54 -38.13
CA THR A 3 -16.61 -0.01 -36.76
C THR A 3 -15.20 -0.19 -36.20
N GLU A 4 -14.50 0.91 -35.99
CA GLU A 4 -13.21 0.95 -35.31
C GLU A 4 -13.46 0.52 -33.85
N VAL A 5 -13.09 -0.72 -33.51
CA VAL A 5 -13.21 -1.22 -32.14
C VAL A 5 -12.17 -0.48 -31.32
N ALA A 6 -12.62 0.36 -30.38
CA ALA A 6 -11.74 1.07 -29.47
C ALA A 6 -10.82 0.05 -28.76
N GLN A 7 -9.49 0.21 -28.93
CA GLN A 7 -8.51 -0.67 -28.29
C GLN A 7 -8.62 -0.55 -26.76
N LYS A 8 -8.68 -1.69 -26.06
CA LYS A 8 -8.75 -1.73 -24.60
C LYS A 8 -7.34 -1.53 -24.02
N SER A 9 -7.20 -0.78 -22.94
CA SER A 9 -5.91 -0.66 -22.23
C SER A 9 -5.67 -1.84 -21.30
N CYS A 10 -4.43 -2.34 -21.26
CA CYS A 10 -3.97 -3.28 -20.25
C CYS A 10 -2.79 -2.65 -19.50
N PHE A 11 -2.98 -2.31 -18.22
CA PHE A 11 -1.90 -1.76 -17.43
C PHE A 11 -0.92 -2.86 -17.00
N VAL A 12 0.37 -2.59 -17.12
CA VAL A 12 1.43 -3.53 -16.76
C VAL A 12 2.18 -3.00 -15.55
N ILE A 13 2.07 -3.74 -14.45
CA ILE A 13 2.79 -3.55 -13.20
C ILE A 13 3.99 -4.49 -13.25
N ALA A 14 5.22 -3.97 -13.22
CA ALA A 14 6.42 -4.81 -13.30
C ALA A 14 7.61 -4.18 -12.57
N PRO A 15 8.63 -4.97 -12.20
CA PRO A 15 9.88 -4.45 -11.66
C PRO A 15 10.55 -3.53 -12.68
N ILE A 16 10.90 -2.31 -12.25
CA ILE A 16 11.65 -1.36 -13.06
C ILE A 16 13.07 -1.28 -12.48
N GLY A 17 14.00 -1.97 -13.13
CA GLY A 17 15.43 -1.89 -12.81
C GLY A 17 16.10 -0.67 -13.45
N ALA A 18 17.33 -0.37 -13.00
CA ALA A 18 18.17 0.63 -13.64
C ALA A 18 18.45 0.27 -15.11
N VAL A 19 18.71 1.29 -15.95
CA VAL A 19 19.06 1.08 -17.36
C VAL A 19 20.27 0.14 -17.47
N GLY A 20 20.16 -0.90 -18.29
CA GLY A 20 21.20 -1.91 -18.48
C GLY A 20 21.28 -3.00 -17.41
N SER A 21 20.43 -2.96 -16.38
CA SER A 21 20.37 -4.04 -15.38
C SER A 21 19.66 -5.29 -15.91
N ASP A 22 19.96 -6.45 -15.32
CA ASP A 22 19.28 -7.72 -15.63
C ASP A 22 17.77 -7.64 -15.36
N VAL A 23 17.37 -6.93 -14.30
CA VAL A 23 15.96 -6.66 -13.96
C VAL A 23 15.28 -5.91 -15.10
N ARG A 24 15.93 -4.87 -15.64
CA ARG A 24 15.39 -4.09 -16.76
C ARG A 24 15.29 -4.93 -18.02
N ARG A 25 16.36 -5.67 -18.37
CA ARG A 25 16.39 -6.55 -19.54
C ARG A 25 15.28 -7.60 -19.47
N ARG A 26 15.11 -8.27 -18.34
CA ARG A 26 14.03 -9.23 -18.13
C ARG A 26 12.67 -8.56 -18.30
N SER A 27 12.41 -7.46 -17.59
CA SER A 27 11.13 -6.75 -17.64
C SER A 27 10.76 -6.33 -19.08
N ASP A 28 11.74 -5.92 -19.88
CA ASP A 28 11.55 -5.60 -21.30
C ASP A 28 11.21 -6.84 -22.13
N LEU A 29 11.92 -7.96 -21.95
CA LEU A 29 11.63 -9.23 -22.63
C LEU A 29 10.24 -9.78 -22.27
N ILE A 30 9.84 -9.72 -21.00
CA ILE A 30 8.51 -10.16 -20.55
C ILE A 30 7.43 -9.27 -21.18
N LEU A 31 7.62 -7.95 -21.18
CA LEU A 31 6.66 -7.04 -21.80
C LEU A 31 6.51 -7.32 -23.30
N GLU A 32 7.61 -7.49 -24.02
CA GLU A 32 7.64 -7.64 -25.48
C GLU A 32 7.20 -9.02 -25.96
N HIS A 33 7.65 -10.09 -25.32
CA HIS A 33 7.48 -11.47 -25.81
C HIS A 33 6.42 -12.27 -25.05
N VAL A 34 5.97 -11.81 -23.88
CA VAL A 34 4.92 -12.50 -23.10
C VAL A 34 3.66 -11.66 -23.06
N ILE A 35 3.74 -10.45 -22.50
CA ILE A 35 2.57 -9.64 -22.20
C ILE A 35 1.93 -9.10 -23.47
N ALA A 36 2.69 -8.40 -24.32
CA ALA A 36 2.17 -7.83 -25.56
C ALA A 36 1.48 -8.87 -26.48
N PRO A 37 2.10 -10.02 -26.80
CA PRO A 37 1.44 -11.03 -27.62
C PRO A 37 0.28 -11.73 -26.90
N GLY A 38 0.35 -11.93 -25.58
CA GLY A 38 -0.72 -12.56 -24.80
C GLY A 38 -1.98 -11.70 -24.74
N VAL A 39 -1.84 -10.42 -24.36
CA VAL A 39 -2.99 -9.48 -24.23
C VAL A 39 -3.52 -9.04 -25.59
N GLY A 40 -2.64 -8.92 -26.60
CA GLY A 40 -2.99 -8.47 -27.95
C GLY A 40 -4.00 -9.37 -28.65
N ARG A 41 -4.02 -10.68 -28.34
CA ARG A 41 -5.02 -11.65 -28.85
C ARG A 41 -6.46 -11.29 -28.50
N PHE A 42 -6.66 -10.48 -27.46
CA PHE A 42 -7.98 -10.04 -26.97
C PHE A 42 -8.23 -8.55 -27.22
N GLY A 43 -7.44 -7.90 -28.09
CA GLY A 43 -7.60 -6.49 -28.45
C GLY A 43 -7.12 -5.50 -27.38
N TYR A 44 -6.28 -5.95 -26.44
CA TYR A 44 -5.65 -5.09 -25.44
C TYR A 44 -4.31 -4.53 -25.92
N VAL A 45 -4.00 -3.31 -25.48
CA VAL A 45 -2.69 -2.68 -25.66
C VAL A 45 -2.00 -2.57 -24.31
N PRO A 46 -0.80 -3.16 -24.12
CA PRO A 46 -0.09 -3.10 -22.86
C PRO A 46 0.52 -1.71 -22.63
N VAL A 47 0.33 -1.15 -21.45
CA VAL A 47 0.93 0.12 -21.01
C VAL A 47 1.68 -0.11 -19.71
N ARG A 48 3.01 0.00 -19.74
CA ARG A 48 3.86 -0.11 -18.55
C ARG A 48 4.16 1.27 -17.97
N ALA A 49 4.22 1.36 -16.64
CA ALA A 49 4.36 2.62 -15.90
C ALA A 49 5.52 3.53 -16.38
N ASP A 50 6.68 2.97 -16.75
CA ASP A 50 7.85 3.73 -17.22
C ASP A 50 7.72 4.28 -18.65
N LYS A 51 6.70 3.86 -19.41
CA LYS A 51 6.46 4.30 -20.81
C LYS A 51 5.38 5.38 -20.93
N ILE A 52 4.85 5.87 -19.81
CA ILE A 52 3.84 6.94 -19.80
C ILE A 52 4.55 8.29 -19.97
N ALA A 53 4.33 8.94 -21.12
CA ALA A 53 4.98 10.21 -21.49
C ALA A 53 4.17 11.47 -21.09
N GLU A 54 3.10 11.31 -20.32
CA GLU A 54 2.19 12.40 -19.97
C GLU A 54 2.75 13.30 -18.85
N PRO A 55 2.59 14.64 -18.92
CA PRO A 55 3.00 15.54 -17.84
C PRO A 55 2.26 15.26 -16.52
N GLY A 56 2.99 15.13 -15.41
CA GLY A 56 2.41 14.90 -14.09
C GLY A 56 3.32 14.10 -13.14
N LEU A 57 2.87 13.84 -11.92
CA LEU A 57 3.54 12.90 -11.02
C LEU A 57 3.24 11.47 -11.48
N ILE A 58 4.28 10.69 -11.76
CA ILE A 58 4.20 9.30 -12.23
C ILE A 58 3.28 8.46 -11.32
N THR A 59 3.35 8.66 -10.00
CA THR A 59 2.53 7.96 -9.02
C THR A 59 1.02 8.17 -9.23
N ASN A 60 0.59 9.35 -9.65
CA ASN A 60 -0.84 9.63 -9.87
C ASN A 60 -1.37 8.93 -11.12
N GLN A 61 -0.56 8.89 -12.18
CA GLN A 61 -0.91 8.23 -13.44
C GLN A 61 -0.95 6.71 -13.29
N VAL A 62 -0.01 6.15 -12.52
CA VAL A 62 0.00 4.72 -12.16
C VAL A 62 -1.26 4.34 -11.40
N ILE A 63 -1.62 5.08 -10.34
CA ILE A 63 -2.84 4.83 -9.57
C ILE A 63 -4.08 4.94 -10.45
N GLN A 64 -4.16 5.95 -11.31
CA GLN A 64 -5.28 6.10 -12.24
C GLN A 64 -5.42 4.89 -13.17
N ARG A 65 -4.33 4.38 -13.73
CA ARG A 65 -4.37 3.19 -14.60
C ARG A 65 -4.72 1.92 -13.84
N VAL A 66 -4.15 1.71 -12.64
CA VAL A 66 -4.55 0.60 -11.74
C VAL A 66 -6.06 0.66 -11.45
N VAL A 67 -6.63 1.86 -11.29
CA VAL A 67 -8.04 2.05 -11.04
C VAL A 67 -8.89 1.90 -12.30
N GLN A 68 -8.47 2.42 -13.44
CA GLN A 68 -9.32 2.61 -14.61
C GLN A 68 -9.18 1.53 -15.67
N ASP A 69 -7.98 0.98 -15.87
CA ASP A 69 -7.74 0.05 -16.98
C ASP A 69 -8.55 -1.24 -16.80
N PRO A 70 -9.17 -1.76 -17.88
CA PRO A 70 -10.04 -2.94 -17.81
C PRO A 70 -9.29 -4.20 -17.40
N LEU A 71 -7.99 -4.29 -17.72
CA LEU A 71 -7.11 -5.40 -17.34
C LEU A 71 -5.81 -4.88 -16.75
N VAL A 72 -5.30 -5.58 -15.73
CA VAL A 72 -3.95 -5.40 -15.20
C VAL A 72 -3.18 -6.70 -15.35
N VAL A 73 -1.92 -6.63 -15.73
CA VAL A 73 -0.96 -7.74 -15.63
C VAL A 73 0.14 -7.34 -14.65
N ALA A 74 0.36 -8.16 -13.62
CA ALA A 74 1.36 -7.89 -12.59
C ALA A 74 2.48 -8.94 -12.60
N ASP A 75 3.71 -8.52 -12.90
CA ASP A 75 4.91 -9.35 -12.82
C ASP A 75 5.52 -9.29 -11.42
N LEU A 76 5.35 -10.36 -10.66
CA LEU A 76 5.78 -10.52 -9.27
C LEU A 76 7.26 -10.86 -9.14
N THR A 77 7.99 -10.99 -10.26
CA THR A 77 9.39 -11.43 -10.24
C THR A 77 10.26 -10.49 -9.40
N GLY A 78 11.19 -11.05 -8.63
CA GLY A 78 12.10 -10.32 -7.75
C GLY A 78 11.44 -9.73 -6.50
N ALA A 79 10.18 -10.08 -6.23
CA ALA A 79 9.41 -9.63 -5.08
C ALA A 79 9.44 -8.10 -4.89
N ASN A 80 9.27 -7.36 -5.99
CA ASN A 80 9.35 -5.90 -5.98
C ASN A 80 8.20 -5.28 -5.14
N PRO A 81 8.51 -4.48 -4.09
CA PRO A 81 7.48 -3.90 -3.22
C PRO A 81 6.46 -3.01 -3.94
N ASN A 82 6.87 -2.29 -4.99
CA ASN A 82 5.96 -1.43 -5.76
C ASN A 82 4.93 -2.26 -6.54
N VAL A 83 5.35 -3.42 -7.05
CA VAL A 83 4.44 -4.35 -7.75
C VAL A 83 3.37 -4.84 -6.79
N PHE A 84 3.75 -5.28 -5.59
CA PHE A 84 2.79 -5.73 -4.59
C PHE A 84 1.85 -4.61 -4.13
N TYR A 85 2.34 -3.38 -4.06
CA TYR A 85 1.51 -2.22 -3.74
C TYR A 85 0.40 -2.00 -4.77
N GLU A 86 0.78 -1.89 -6.05
CA GLU A 86 -0.17 -1.65 -7.15
C GLU A 86 -1.13 -2.84 -7.31
N LEU A 87 -0.65 -4.06 -7.05
CA LEU A 87 -1.47 -5.27 -7.00
C LEU A 87 -2.49 -5.24 -5.85
N ALA A 88 -2.08 -4.84 -4.64
CA ALA A 88 -2.99 -4.76 -3.50
C ALA A 88 -4.12 -3.75 -3.76
N LEU A 89 -3.80 -2.61 -4.38
CA LEU A 89 -4.81 -1.63 -4.80
C LEU A 89 -5.76 -2.23 -5.85
N ARG A 90 -5.23 -2.97 -6.83
CA ARG A 90 -6.05 -3.65 -7.85
C ARG A 90 -6.99 -4.69 -7.25
N HIS A 91 -6.48 -5.48 -6.30
CA HIS A 91 -7.26 -6.47 -5.54
C HIS A 91 -8.39 -5.81 -4.74
N ALA A 92 -8.11 -4.69 -4.06
CA ALA A 92 -9.12 -3.95 -3.30
C ALA A 92 -10.27 -3.43 -4.19
N LEU A 93 -9.97 -3.08 -5.45
CA LEU A 93 -10.96 -2.63 -6.43
C LEU A 93 -11.76 -3.76 -7.09
N ARG A 94 -11.38 -5.03 -6.84
CA ARG A 94 -12.00 -6.23 -7.43
C ARG A 94 -12.07 -6.19 -8.95
N LYS A 95 -11.07 -5.60 -9.58
CA LYS A 95 -10.97 -5.52 -11.04
C LYS A 95 -10.02 -6.60 -11.59
N PRO A 96 -10.21 -7.05 -12.84
CA PRO A 96 -9.43 -8.14 -13.41
C PRO A 96 -7.92 -7.90 -13.33
N VAL A 97 -7.20 -8.93 -12.90
CA VAL A 97 -5.73 -8.96 -12.87
C VAL A 97 -5.23 -10.36 -13.21
N VAL A 98 -4.15 -10.46 -13.99
CA VAL A 98 -3.39 -11.70 -14.21
C VAL A 98 -2.00 -11.55 -13.62
N LEU A 99 -1.55 -12.56 -12.89
CA LEU A 99 -0.24 -12.58 -12.25
C LEU A 99 0.77 -13.33 -13.13
N ILE A 100 1.99 -12.81 -13.18
CA ILE A 100 3.15 -13.47 -13.79
C ILE A 100 4.22 -13.58 -12.71
N ALA A 101 4.96 -14.68 -12.67
CA ALA A 101 6.10 -14.85 -11.78
C ALA A 101 7.20 -15.69 -12.43
N ASP A 102 8.43 -15.54 -11.97
CA ASP A 102 9.49 -16.51 -12.29
C ASP A 102 9.18 -17.86 -11.64
N ALA A 103 9.31 -18.96 -12.39
CA ALA A 103 9.05 -20.30 -11.89
C ALA A 103 9.99 -20.72 -10.75
N GLY A 104 11.20 -20.16 -10.71
CA GLY A 104 12.19 -20.43 -9.65
C GLY A 104 12.01 -19.59 -8.38
N GLN A 105 11.06 -18.65 -8.38
CA GLN A 105 10.84 -17.74 -7.26
C GLN A 105 9.89 -18.33 -6.21
N VAL A 106 10.23 -18.12 -4.94
CA VAL A 106 9.29 -18.29 -3.83
C VAL A 106 8.30 -17.12 -3.85
N ILE A 107 7.06 -17.41 -4.24
CA ILE A 107 5.95 -16.45 -4.14
C ILE A 107 5.62 -16.26 -2.65
N PRO A 108 5.49 -15.01 -2.14
CA PRO A 108 5.12 -14.77 -0.75
C PRO A 108 3.85 -15.51 -0.34
N PHE A 109 3.81 -16.03 0.88
CA PHE A 109 2.72 -16.89 1.37
C PHE A 109 1.33 -16.25 1.19
N ASP A 110 1.23 -14.94 1.37
CA ASP A 110 -0.03 -14.19 1.26
C ASP A 110 -0.68 -14.33 -0.12
N ILE A 111 0.09 -14.49 -1.20
CA ILE A 111 -0.41 -14.67 -2.58
C ILE A 111 -0.10 -16.05 -3.17
N ALA A 112 0.45 -16.98 -2.39
CA ALA A 112 0.85 -18.31 -2.85
C ALA A 112 -0.34 -19.17 -3.35
N GLY A 113 -1.56 -18.84 -2.91
CA GLY A 113 -2.80 -19.46 -3.41
C GLY A 113 -3.32 -18.87 -4.73
N ALA A 114 -2.78 -17.74 -5.19
CA ALA A 114 -3.19 -17.12 -6.44
C ALA A 114 -2.47 -17.79 -7.63
N ARG A 115 -3.22 -18.12 -8.69
CA ARG A 115 -2.64 -18.67 -9.91
C ARG A 115 -1.85 -17.59 -10.64
N ALA A 116 -0.57 -17.87 -10.88
CA ALA A 116 0.30 -17.05 -11.69
C ALA A 116 0.78 -17.84 -12.91
N VAL A 117 0.95 -17.14 -14.03
CA VAL A 117 1.68 -17.65 -15.19
C VAL A 117 3.15 -17.73 -14.82
N LEU A 118 3.74 -18.92 -14.93
CA LEU A 118 5.11 -19.16 -14.53
C LEU A 118 6.05 -19.04 -15.73
N VAL A 119 7.03 -18.13 -15.62
CA VAL A 119 8.07 -17.96 -16.63
C VAL A 119 9.28 -18.79 -16.21
N HIS A 120 9.56 -19.86 -16.96
CA HIS A 120 10.63 -20.81 -16.67
C HIS A 120 12.02 -20.36 -17.14
N GLY A 121 12.08 -19.38 -18.04
CA GLY A 121 13.31 -18.76 -18.51
C GLY A 121 13.05 -17.81 -19.67
N LEU A 122 14.13 -17.32 -20.28
CA LEU A 122 14.10 -16.20 -21.22
C LEU A 122 14.43 -16.58 -22.67
N ASP A 123 14.49 -17.88 -22.97
CA ASP A 123 14.54 -18.30 -24.38
C ASP A 123 13.17 -18.13 -25.05
N ILE A 124 13.18 -18.00 -26.37
CA ILE A 124 12.00 -17.64 -27.15
C ILE A 124 10.87 -18.67 -26.97
N GLY A 125 11.20 -19.96 -26.87
CA GLY A 125 10.20 -21.02 -26.70
C GLY A 125 9.50 -20.88 -25.35
N GLN A 126 10.25 -20.74 -24.27
CA GLN A 126 9.70 -20.56 -22.92
C GLN A 126 8.89 -19.26 -22.78
N LEU A 127 9.32 -18.18 -23.44
CA LEU A 127 8.57 -16.92 -23.45
C LEU A 127 7.24 -17.06 -24.23
N GLN A 128 7.24 -17.81 -25.34
CA GLN A 128 6.02 -18.12 -26.10
C GLN A 128 5.05 -18.98 -25.29
N ASP A 129 5.54 -20.00 -24.60
CA ASP A 129 4.72 -20.86 -23.73
C ASP A 129 4.03 -20.02 -22.63
N ALA A 130 4.76 -19.10 -22.00
CA ALA A 130 4.21 -18.17 -21.02
C ALA A 130 3.19 -17.21 -21.66
N ALA A 131 3.41 -16.75 -22.89
CA ALA A 131 2.45 -15.91 -23.61
C ALA A 131 1.14 -16.66 -23.90
N ASP A 132 1.22 -17.94 -24.24
CA ASP A 132 0.07 -18.81 -24.47
C ASP A 132 -0.71 -19.09 -23.17
N GLU A 133 -0.02 -19.27 -22.05
CA GLU A 133 -0.64 -19.41 -20.74
C GLU A 133 -1.30 -18.11 -20.25
N LEU A 134 -0.65 -16.96 -20.47
CA LEU A 134 -1.24 -15.64 -20.22
C LEU A 134 -2.51 -15.45 -21.06
N ALA A 135 -2.47 -15.79 -22.35
CA ALA A 135 -3.63 -15.69 -23.22
C ALA A 135 -4.80 -16.55 -22.71
N ARG A 136 -4.55 -17.80 -22.32
CA ARG A 136 -5.56 -18.69 -21.73
C ARG A 136 -6.15 -18.10 -20.44
N SER A 137 -5.31 -17.49 -19.60
CA SER A 137 -5.75 -16.84 -18.37
C SER A 137 -6.71 -15.67 -18.66
N ILE A 138 -6.40 -14.85 -19.66
CA ILE A 138 -7.23 -13.72 -20.08
C ILE A 138 -8.54 -14.20 -20.72
N GLU A 139 -8.50 -15.26 -21.52
CA GLU A 139 -9.70 -15.86 -22.13
C GLU A 139 -10.73 -16.25 -21.08
N ILE A 140 -10.28 -16.92 -20.00
CA ILE A 140 -11.14 -17.31 -18.88
C ILE A 140 -11.76 -16.08 -18.21
N LEU A 141 -11.01 -14.99 -18.05
CA LEU A 141 -11.52 -13.74 -17.47
C LEU A 141 -12.59 -13.09 -18.37
N GLU A 142 -12.36 -13.03 -19.68
CA GLU A 142 -13.31 -12.44 -20.64
C GLU A 142 -14.60 -13.26 -20.77
N GLN A 143 -14.56 -14.58 -20.57
CA GLN A 143 -15.73 -15.48 -20.59
C GLN A 143 -16.71 -15.26 -19.41
N GLY A 144 -16.46 -14.28 -18.54
CA GLY A 144 -17.37 -13.91 -17.46
C GLY A 144 -16.97 -14.46 -16.09
N TYR A 145 -15.76 -15.00 -15.95
CA TYR A 145 -15.16 -15.28 -14.65
C TYR A 145 -14.75 -13.96 -13.98
N ARG A 146 -15.75 -13.22 -13.47
CA ARG A 146 -15.60 -11.82 -13.05
C ARG A 146 -14.96 -11.62 -11.68
N VAL A 147 -14.67 -12.69 -10.94
CA VAL A 147 -14.05 -12.59 -9.63
C VAL A 147 -12.79 -13.46 -9.62
N VAL A 148 -11.64 -12.81 -9.80
CA VAL A 148 -10.36 -13.43 -9.48
C VAL A 148 -10.29 -13.53 -7.97
N ASP A 149 -10.18 -14.76 -7.46
CA ASP A 149 -9.89 -14.99 -6.05
C ASP A 149 -8.50 -14.42 -5.75
N SER A 150 -8.49 -13.29 -5.05
CA SER A 150 -7.31 -12.69 -4.45
C SER A 150 -7.32 -12.99 -2.94
N PRO A 151 -6.17 -12.94 -2.27
CA PRO A 151 -6.11 -13.07 -0.82
C PRO A 151 -7.03 -12.06 -0.12
N VAL A 152 -7.17 -10.87 -0.70
CA VAL A 152 -8.13 -9.84 -0.26
C VAL A 152 -9.57 -10.31 -0.46
N SER A 153 -9.94 -10.83 -1.64
CA SER A 153 -11.33 -11.28 -1.87
C SER A 153 -11.68 -12.58 -1.12
N VAL A 154 -10.71 -13.45 -0.86
CA VAL A 154 -10.85 -14.68 -0.06
C VAL A 154 -10.94 -14.36 1.42
N ALA A 155 -10.11 -13.43 1.93
CA ALA A 155 -10.19 -12.95 3.30
C ALA A 155 -11.47 -12.14 3.56
N LEU A 156 -11.97 -11.43 2.54
CA LEU A 156 -13.31 -10.85 2.52
C LEU A 156 -14.41 -11.86 2.19
N GLY A 157 -14.10 -13.16 2.03
CA GLY A 157 -14.98 -14.27 1.61
C GLY A 157 -16.04 -13.96 0.54
N LEU A 158 -15.67 -13.16 -0.44
CA LEU A 158 -16.51 -12.75 -1.56
C LEU A 158 -16.53 -13.83 -2.67
N ARG A 159 -16.82 -15.08 -2.31
CA ARG A 159 -17.26 -16.09 -3.31
C ARG A 159 -18.65 -15.67 -3.82
N SER A 160 -18.99 -16.09 -5.03
CA SER A 160 -20.23 -15.66 -5.69
C SER A 160 -21.46 -15.77 -4.76
N ALA A 161 -22.42 -14.86 -4.89
CA ALA A 161 -23.63 -14.78 -4.07
C ALA A 161 -24.50 -16.07 -4.03
N THR A 162 -24.16 -17.07 -4.84
CA THR A 162 -24.83 -18.35 -4.98
C THR A 162 -24.55 -19.33 -3.83
N ASP A 163 -23.46 -19.18 -3.08
CA ASP A 163 -23.01 -20.19 -2.12
C ASP A 163 -23.60 -20.04 -0.70
N CYS A 164 -24.01 -18.83 -0.30
CA CYS A 164 -24.50 -18.56 1.06
C CYS A 164 -25.86 -19.21 1.37
N ALA A 165 -26.72 -19.38 0.35
CA ALA A 165 -28.04 -20.01 0.51
C ALA A 165 -27.94 -21.55 0.67
N ALA A 166 -26.86 -22.17 0.19
CA ALA A 166 -26.68 -23.62 0.22
C ALA A 166 -26.19 -24.16 1.57
N LEU A 167 -25.66 -23.29 2.45
CA LEU A 167 -25.01 -23.70 3.70
C LEU A 167 -25.80 -23.38 4.98
N GLY A 168 -26.98 -22.76 4.88
CA GLY A 168 -27.92 -22.65 6.01
C GLY A 168 -27.41 -21.87 7.24
N ILE A 169 -26.44 -20.97 7.07
CA ILE A 169 -25.89 -20.18 8.19
C ILE A 169 -26.80 -18.98 8.46
N GLN A 170 -27.46 -18.97 9.63
CA GLN A 170 -28.15 -17.78 10.13
C GLN A 170 -27.15 -16.84 10.80
N SER A 171 -27.15 -15.58 10.37
CA SER A 171 -26.25 -14.54 10.86
C SER A 171 -26.64 -14.05 12.25
N GLY A 172 -25.77 -14.30 13.21
CA GLY A 172 -25.81 -13.73 14.55
C GLY A 172 -24.40 -13.32 14.98
N ASP A 173 -23.91 -12.22 14.41
CA ASP A 173 -22.90 -11.32 15.02
C ASP A 173 -22.76 -10.06 14.12
N GLU A 174 -22.63 -8.88 14.73
CA GLU A 174 -22.91 -7.54 14.17
C GLU A 174 -21.91 -6.99 13.11
N HIS A 175 -21.05 -7.81 12.51
CA HIS A 175 -20.25 -7.39 11.36
C HIS A 175 -20.03 -8.56 10.40
N ASP A 176 -20.71 -8.51 9.26
CA ASP A 176 -20.51 -9.47 8.16
C ASP A 176 -19.12 -9.23 7.53
N PRO A 177 -18.14 -10.13 7.71
CA PRO A 177 -16.81 -10.00 7.10
C PRO A 177 -16.88 -10.08 5.57
N PHE A 178 -18.03 -10.46 5.01
CA PHE A 178 -18.32 -10.60 3.60
C PHE A 178 -19.05 -9.38 3.00
N ALA A 179 -19.33 -8.35 3.79
CA ALA A 179 -19.90 -7.11 3.28
C ALA A 179 -18.89 -6.39 2.34
N PRO A 180 -19.33 -5.86 1.18
CA PRO A 180 -18.45 -5.13 0.28
C PRO A 180 -17.84 -3.92 1.00
N PRO A 181 -16.53 -3.64 0.80
CA PRO A 181 -15.85 -2.55 1.49
C PRO A 181 -16.52 -1.22 1.12
N ARG A 182 -16.78 -0.37 2.12
CA ARG A 182 -17.21 1.02 1.87
C ARG A 182 -15.95 1.86 1.66
N VAL A 183 -15.91 2.61 0.55
CA VAL A 183 -14.73 3.37 0.14
C VAL A 183 -15.10 4.83 -0.07
N TRP A 184 -14.31 5.73 0.51
CA TRP A 184 -14.40 7.17 0.32
C TRP A 184 -13.06 7.73 -0.14
N ALA A 185 -13.11 8.69 -1.06
CA ALA A 185 -11.94 9.42 -1.52
C ALA A 185 -12.02 10.88 -1.05
N TYR A 186 -10.94 11.36 -0.47
CA TYR A 186 -10.76 12.73 0.01
C TYR A 186 -9.63 13.37 -0.81
N PRO A 187 -9.95 14.03 -1.93
CA PRO A 187 -8.96 14.64 -2.82
C PRO A 187 -8.36 15.93 -2.24
N VAL A 188 -9.00 16.49 -1.21
CA VAL A 188 -8.57 17.69 -0.50
C VAL A 188 -7.99 17.29 0.85
N ARG A 189 -6.81 17.83 1.15
CA ARG A 189 -6.05 17.54 2.35
C ARG A 189 -6.82 17.85 3.63
N GLU A 190 -7.45 19.01 3.71
CA GLU A 190 -8.18 19.46 4.90
C GLU A 190 -9.31 18.49 5.25
N ASP A 191 -10.09 18.08 4.25
CA ASP A 191 -11.18 17.11 4.41
C ASP A 191 -10.64 15.73 4.82
N ALA A 192 -9.51 15.32 4.25
CA ALA A 192 -8.88 14.05 4.58
C ALA A 192 -8.50 13.97 6.07
N TYR A 193 -7.79 14.98 6.58
CA TYR A 193 -7.38 14.99 8.00
C TYR A 193 -8.56 15.19 8.95
N ALA A 194 -9.53 16.03 8.59
CA ALA A 194 -10.73 16.24 9.40
C ALA A 194 -11.54 14.93 9.53
N HIS A 195 -11.70 14.19 8.42
CA HIS A 195 -12.40 12.91 8.42
C HIS A 195 -11.63 11.84 9.20
N ALA A 196 -10.32 11.71 9.00
CA ALA A 196 -9.51 10.77 9.76
C ALA A 196 -9.56 11.05 11.28
N ALA A 197 -9.45 12.32 11.68
CA ALA A 197 -9.55 12.72 13.09
C ALA A 197 -10.90 12.37 13.69
N ARG A 198 -11.99 12.57 12.93
CA ARG A 198 -13.34 12.20 13.34
C ARG A 198 -13.46 10.68 13.55
N VAL A 199 -13.02 9.88 12.57
CA VAL A 199 -13.07 8.41 12.67
C VAL A 199 -12.27 7.90 13.87
N ILE A 200 -11.08 8.43 14.14
CA ILE A 200 -10.28 8.07 15.32
C ILE A 200 -11.05 8.31 16.63
N ARG A 201 -11.78 9.43 16.73
CA ARG A 201 -12.52 9.78 17.94
C ARG A 201 -13.80 8.97 18.10
N GLU A 202 -14.53 8.76 17.01
CA GLU A 202 -15.83 8.10 16.98
C GLU A 202 -15.73 6.57 17.02
N THR A 203 -14.58 5.98 16.67
CA THR A 203 -14.37 4.53 16.77
C THR A 203 -14.53 4.08 18.22
N PRO A 204 -15.50 3.21 18.54
CA PRO A 204 -15.77 2.82 19.91
C PRO A 204 -14.67 1.89 20.45
N PRO A 205 -14.43 1.90 21.77
CA PRO A 205 -13.58 0.90 22.39
C PRO A 205 -14.14 -0.52 22.17
N SER A 206 -13.26 -1.49 21.96
CA SER A 206 -13.65 -2.88 21.75
C SER A 206 -14.06 -3.52 23.08
N ARG A 207 -15.09 -4.38 23.05
CA ARG A 207 -15.45 -5.24 24.19
C ARG A 207 -14.46 -6.40 24.40
N ALA A 208 -13.67 -6.74 23.38
CA ALA A 208 -12.77 -7.89 23.35
C ALA A 208 -11.29 -7.56 23.68
N GLY A 209 -10.96 -6.29 23.95
CA GLY A 209 -9.59 -5.87 24.26
C GLY A 209 -9.31 -4.40 23.92
N ARG A 210 -8.03 -4.03 23.88
CA ARG A 210 -7.62 -2.69 23.43
C ARG A 210 -7.77 -2.58 21.91
N GLN A 211 -8.33 -1.47 21.43
CA GLN A 211 -8.30 -1.09 20.02
C GLN A 211 -6.87 -0.71 19.60
N GLN A 212 -6.59 -0.76 18.30
CA GLN A 212 -5.29 -0.39 17.75
C GLN A 212 -5.37 0.85 16.86
N LEU A 213 -4.36 1.70 16.94
CA LEU A 213 -4.10 2.78 16.00
C LEU A 213 -2.68 2.58 15.47
N LEU A 214 -2.55 2.15 14.22
CA LEU A 214 -1.26 1.95 13.58
C LEU A 214 -1.04 3.08 12.58
N LEU A 215 -0.01 3.89 12.78
CA LEU A 215 0.31 5.03 11.92
C LEU A 215 1.72 4.88 11.37
N ALA A 216 1.83 4.59 10.08
CA ALA A 216 3.10 4.66 9.37
C ALA A 216 3.19 5.99 8.61
N ALA A 217 4.11 6.87 9.00
CA ALA A 217 4.35 8.16 8.37
C ALA A 217 5.78 8.22 7.81
N LEU A 218 6.01 7.48 6.71
CA LEU A 218 7.33 7.17 6.16
C LEU A 218 7.88 8.20 5.16
N HIS A 219 7.21 9.33 5.01
CA HIS A 219 7.59 10.46 4.15
C HIS A 219 9.10 10.72 4.04
N GLY A 220 9.59 10.84 2.81
CA GLY A 220 11.00 11.07 2.49
C GLY A 220 11.29 12.37 1.72
N HIS A 221 12.51 12.88 1.95
CA HIS A 221 13.29 13.87 1.18
C HIS A 221 13.18 15.41 1.41
N THR A 222 14.26 15.93 2.02
CA THR A 222 15.19 17.08 1.77
C THR A 222 14.86 18.35 0.96
N THR A 223 13.64 18.68 0.55
CA THR A 223 13.39 20.05 0.00
C THR A 223 12.95 21.04 1.07
N LYS A 224 13.17 22.34 0.82
CA LYS A 224 12.81 23.46 1.71
C LYS A 224 11.31 23.35 2.05
N ARG A 225 11.01 22.84 3.24
CA ARG A 225 9.66 22.65 3.77
C ARG A 225 8.88 23.96 3.69
N ILE A 226 7.64 23.89 3.19
CA ILE A 226 6.68 24.98 3.35
C ILE A 226 6.02 24.80 4.72
N PRO A 227 6.03 25.84 5.60
CA PRO A 227 5.32 25.78 6.87
C PRO A 227 3.84 25.43 6.64
N SER A 228 3.31 24.52 7.46
CA SER A 228 1.87 24.25 7.44
C SER A 228 1.11 25.52 7.86
N PRO A 229 0.03 25.90 7.17
CA PRO A 229 -0.80 27.02 7.61
C PRO A 229 -1.38 26.74 9.02
N SER A 230 -1.36 27.75 9.88
CA SER A 230 -1.88 27.70 11.26
C SER A 230 -3.40 27.50 11.28
N GLY A 231 -3.91 26.71 12.24
CA GLY A 231 -5.35 26.47 12.41
C GLY A 231 -5.94 25.37 11.49
N SER A 232 -5.11 24.49 10.97
CA SER A 232 -5.50 23.46 9.99
C SER A 232 -5.93 22.14 10.62
N ALA A 233 -6.68 21.33 9.85
CA ALA A 233 -7.15 19.99 10.22
C ALA A 233 -6.04 19.03 10.70
N PHE A 234 -4.75 19.33 10.45
CA PHE A 234 -3.61 18.58 10.98
C PHE A 234 -3.54 18.59 12.51
N GLY A 235 -3.86 19.74 13.13
CA GLY A 235 -3.85 19.85 14.60
C GLY A 235 -4.89 18.92 15.21
N SER A 236 -6.11 18.95 14.67
CA SER A 236 -7.21 18.07 15.11
C SER A 236 -6.87 16.59 14.94
N PHE A 237 -6.16 16.21 13.86
CA PHE A 237 -5.69 14.84 13.67
C PHE A 237 -4.61 14.44 14.67
N ASP A 238 -3.56 15.26 14.83
CA ASP A 238 -2.49 14.98 15.78
C ASP A 238 -3.06 14.89 17.22
N GLU A 239 -3.99 15.77 17.59
CA GLU A 239 -4.73 15.71 18.86
C GLU A 239 -5.52 14.41 19.02
N ALA A 240 -6.26 13.97 17.98
CA ALA A 240 -7.02 12.73 18.03
C ALA A 240 -6.13 11.50 18.28
N VAL A 241 -4.95 11.45 17.65
CA VAL A 241 -3.96 10.38 17.88
C VAL A 241 -3.46 10.41 19.33
N LEU A 242 -3.13 11.60 19.85
CA LEU A 242 -2.63 11.76 21.23
C LEU A 242 -3.70 11.46 22.28
N GLU A 243 -4.97 11.79 22.02
CA GLU A 243 -6.10 11.40 22.87
C GLU A 243 -6.19 9.87 22.97
N ARG A 244 -6.02 9.15 21.86
CA ARG A 244 -6.00 7.67 21.88
C ARG A 244 -4.76 7.12 22.58
N ALA A 245 -3.59 7.76 22.44
CA ALA A 245 -2.37 7.33 23.12
C ALA A 245 -2.54 7.30 24.66
N HIS A 246 -3.27 8.27 25.23
CA HIS A 246 -3.57 8.34 26.66
C HIS A 246 -4.77 7.47 27.10
N SER A 247 -5.47 6.83 26.16
CA SER A 247 -6.62 6.00 26.49
C SER A 247 -6.18 4.59 26.92
N PRO A 248 -6.66 4.06 28.06
CA PRO A 248 -6.35 2.69 28.47
C PRO A 248 -6.97 1.62 27.56
N HIS A 249 -7.88 2.02 26.66
CA HIS A 249 -8.57 1.16 25.70
C HIS A 249 -7.89 1.11 24.33
N TRP A 250 -6.76 1.81 24.14
CA TRP A 250 -6.08 1.90 22.85
C TRP A 250 -4.61 1.52 22.98
N VAL A 251 -4.06 0.97 21.91
CA VAL A 251 -2.63 0.82 21.66
C VAL A 251 -2.32 1.61 20.40
N VAL A 252 -1.33 2.49 20.49
CA VAL A 252 -0.93 3.40 19.42
C VAL A 252 0.51 3.10 19.03
N HIS A 253 0.70 2.73 17.77
CA HIS A 253 2.01 2.45 17.18
C HIS A 253 2.31 3.46 16.09
N GLU A 254 3.29 4.32 16.33
CA GLU A 254 3.79 5.27 15.32
C GLU A 254 5.11 4.79 14.72
N LEU A 255 5.12 4.57 13.41
CA LEU A 255 6.33 4.27 12.65
C LEU A 255 6.68 5.46 11.75
N LEU A 256 7.82 6.08 11.99
CA LEU A 256 8.19 7.35 11.35
C LEU A 256 9.43 7.21 10.49
N ASN A 257 9.55 7.98 9.41
CA ASN A 257 10.86 8.27 8.83
C ASN A 257 11.36 9.64 9.32
N ILE A 258 12.52 9.67 9.97
CA ILE A 258 13.13 10.89 10.48
C ILE A 258 14.28 11.29 9.56
N ALA A 259 14.01 12.29 8.70
CA ALA A 259 14.95 12.78 7.71
C ALA A 259 15.58 14.16 8.04
N SER A 260 15.25 14.76 9.19
CA SER A 260 15.86 16.04 9.63
C SER A 260 15.84 16.19 11.15
N GLU A 261 16.80 16.97 11.68
CA GLU A 261 16.86 17.27 13.13
C GLU A 261 15.59 17.95 13.61
N SER A 262 15.04 18.91 12.84
CA SER A 262 13.78 19.56 13.20
C SER A 262 12.60 18.59 13.37
N ARG A 263 12.57 17.49 12.60
CA ARG A 263 11.54 16.46 12.72
C ARG A 263 11.79 15.59 13.95
N LEU A 264 13.05 15.25 14.21
CA LEU A 264 13.45 14.53 15.41
C LEU A 264 13.02 15.30 16.67
N ASP A 265 13.31 16.60 16.77
CA ASP A 265 12.99 17.40 17.95
C ASP A 265 11.47 17.47 18.22
N ARG A 266 10.64 17.54 17.17
CA ARG A 266 9.18 17.47 17.31
C ARG A 266 8.70 16.11 17.81
N VAL A 267 9.32 15.02 17.34
CA VAL A 267 9.01 13.67 17.80
C VAL A 267 9.43 13.48 19.25
N ILE A 268 10.59 14.02 19.66
CA ILE A 268 11.04 14.01 21.06
C ILE A 268 10.03 14.73 21.95
N ALA A 269 9.64 15.97 21.60
CA ALA A 269 8.66 16.72 22.37
C ALA A 269 7.31 15.98 22.51
N ARG A 270 6.87 15.29 21.45
CA ARG A 270 5.68 14.45 21.47
C ARG A 270 5.84 13.24 22.41
N ILE A 271 6.97 12.55 22.34
CA ILE A 271 7.31 11.40 23.21
C ILE A 271 7.32 11.83 24.68
N GLU A 272 7.93 12.98 24.99
CA GLU A 272 7.97 13.55 26.34
C GLU A 272 6.57 13.92 26.85
N GLY A 273 5.74 14.51 25.99
CA GLY A 273 4.35 14.84 26.30
C GLY A 273 3.45 13.62 26.54
N CYS A 274 3.84 12.44 26.06
CA CYS A 274 3.12 11.17 26.23
C CYS A 274 3.88 10.18 27.12
N LYS A 275 4.74 10.66 28.02
CA LYS A 275 5.59 9.79 28.84
C LYS A 275 4.80 8.80 29.70
N ASP A 276 3.62 9.22 30.16
CA ASP A 276 2.73 8.45 31.05
C ASP A 276 1.69 7.60 30.26
N ALA A 277 1.80 7.55 28.93
CA ALA A 277 0.91 6.77 28.07
C ALA A 277 1.43 5.33 27.86
N ASP A 278 0.89 4.38 28.62
CA ASP A 278 1.25 2.94 28.58
C ASP A 278 0.99 2.26 27.22
N GLY A 279 0.06 2.82 26.43
CA GLY A 279 -0.35 2.27 25.15
C GLY A 279 0.45 2.80 23.95
N TYR A 280 1.44 3.66 24.16
CA TYR A 280 2.06 4.43 23.08
C TYR A 280 3.51 4.01 22.81
N GLU A 281 3.77 3.50 21.60
CA GLU A 281 5.10 3.12 21.14
C GLU A 281 5.46 3.87 19.85
N VAL A 282 6.74 4.25 19.74
CA VAL A 282 7.26 4.97 18.58
C VAL A 282 8.52 4.29 18.09
N ARG A 283 8.52 3.93 16.80
CA ARG A 283 9.70 3.46 16.07
C ARG A 283 10.02 4.41 14.93
N ALA A 284 11.28 4.47 14.55
CA ALA A 284 11.70 5.33 13.47
C ALA A 284 12.79 4.71 12.59
N PHE A 285 12.66 4.93 11.28
CA PHE A 285 13.77 4.88 10.36
C PHE A 285 14.51 6.23 10.34
N CYS A 286 15.80 6.18 10.00
CA CYS A 286 16.58 7.36 9.65
C CYS A 286 17.12 7.16 8.23
N MET A 287 16.27 7.41 7.23
CA MET A 287 16.61 7.25 5.82
C MET A 287 16.44 8.59 5.08
N PRO A 288 17.49 9.43 5.07
CA PRO A 288 17.54 10.61 4.22
C PRO A 288 17.50 10.16 2.76
N GLY A 289 16.37 10.41 2.11
CA GLY A 289 16.17 10.04 0.72
C GLY A 289 15.43 8.74 0.43
N ALA A 290 14.72 8.21 1.42
CA ALA A 290 13.66 7.24 1.15
C ALA A 290 12.68 7.81 0.11
N LEU A 291 12.30 6.98 -0.86
CA LEU A 291 11.17 7.29 -1.74
C LEU A 291 9.87 7.32 -0.90
N PRO A 292 8.84 8.07 -1.34
CA PRO A 292 7.51 8.01 -0.74
C PRO A 292 7.06 6.56 -0.65
N GLN A 293 6.75 6.10 0.56
CA GLN A 293 6.16 4.78 0.79
C GLN A 293 4.70 4.97 1.13
N LEU A 294 3.94 3.87 0.98
CA LEU A 294 2.62 3.80 1.56
C LEU A 294 2.67 4.17 3.05
N SER A 295 1.84 5.14 3.42
CA SER A 295 1.64 5.58 4.80
C SER A 295 0.25 5.11 5.27
N PRO A 296 0.08 3.81 5.61
CA PRO A 296 -1.19 3.32 6.14
C PRO A 296 -1.47 3.92 7.51
N LEU A 297 -2.72 4.29 7.72
CA LEU A 297 -3.29 4.53 9.03
C LEU A 297 -4.41 3.49 9.26
N VAL A 298 -4.23 2.63 10.24
CA VAL A 298 -5.24 1.68 10.71
C VAL A 298 -5.89 2.23 11.97
N VAL A 299 -7.21 2.20 12.03
CA VAL A 299 -8.00 2.61 13.19
C VAL A 299 -8.98 1.50 13.55
N GLY A 300 -8.76 0.88 14.70
CA GLY A 300 -9.50 -0.27 15.19
C GLY A 300 -9.34 -1.49 14.27
N THR A 301 -10.46 -2.17 14.03
CA THR A 301 -10.50 -3.45 13.28
C THR A 301 -11.13 -3.32 11.91
N CYS A 302 -11.57 -2.13 11.49
CA CYS A 302 -12.30 -1.98 10.24
C CYS A 302 -11.96 -0.71 9.44
N HIS A 303 -11.20 0.25 9.97
CA HIS A 303 -10.89 1.47 9.21
C HIS A 303 -9.43 1.49 8.76
N LEU A 304 -9.24 1.48 7.44
CA LEU A 304 -7.95 1.67 6.78
C LEU A 304 -7.95 2.99 6.01
N PHE A 305 -6.92 3.79 6.23
CA PHE A 305 -6.66 5.01 5.48
C PHE A 305 -5.35 4.87 4.72
N LEU A 306 -5.38 5.22 3.44
CA LEU A 306 -4.22 5.26 2.56
C LEU A 306 -4.01 6.69 2.08
N GLY A 307 -2.93 7.31 2.53
CA GLY A 307 -2.57 8.67 2.17
C GLY A 307 -1.62 8.75 0.98
N LEU A 308 -1.91 9.63 0.03
CA LEU A 308 -0.96 10.05 -0.99
C LEU A 308 -0.10 11.19 -0.41
N GLU A 309 1.21 11.01 -0.33
CA GLU A 309 2.11 12.00 0.27
C GLU A 309 2.23 13.29 -0.55
N ASP A 310 2.26 14.45 0.13
CA ASP A 310 2.78 15.71 -0.41
C ASP A 310 4.20 15.97 0.13
N PRO A 311 5.24 15.79 -0.70
CA PRO A 311 6.62 15.96 -0.26
C PRO A 311 6.93 17.39 0.18
N ARG A 312 6.14 18.40 -0.22
CA ARG A 312 6.36 19.81 0.17
C ARG A 312 6.01 20.08 1.63
N PHE A 313 5.08 19.29 2.20
CA PHE A 313 4.50 19.53 3.53
C PHE A 313 4.83 18.43 4.55
N ASN A 314 5.44 17.31 4.14
CA ASN A 314 5.60 16.09 4.97
C ASN A 314 4.27 15.58 5.54
N ARG A 315 3.22 15.62 4.72
CA ARG A 315 1.83 15.30 5.08
C ARG A 315 1.13 14.78 3.83
N VAL A 316 0.00 14.10 3.99
CA VAL A 316 -0.82 13.65 2.84
C VAL A 316 -1.44 14.82 2.05
N ALA A 317 -1.48 14.71 0.73
CA ALA A 317 -2.21 15.60 -0.19
C ALA A 317 -3.68 15.18 -0.35
N ALA A 318 -3.90 13.87 -0.41
CA ALA A 318 -5.19 13.23 -0.60
C ALA A 318 -5.20 11.89 0.14
N MET A 319 -6.38 11.34 0.38
CA MET A 319 -6.55 10.12 1.16
C MET A 319 -7.71 9.27 0.64
N VAL A 320 -7.56 7.96 0.73
CA VAL A 320 -8.66 7.00 0.57
C VAL A 320 -8.96 6.38 1.94
N HIS A 321 -10.23 6.34 2.33
CA HIS A 321 -10.71 5.61 3.50
C HIS A 321 -11.46 4.36 3.03
N ILE A 322 -11.08 3.22 3.58
CA ILE A 322 -11.70 1.91 3.34
C ILE A 322 -12.22 1.41 4.68
N GLU A 323 -13.53 1.18 4.77
CA GLU A 323 -14.15 0.49 5.89
C GLU A 323 -14.32 -0.99 5.52
N SER A 324 -13.46 -1.83 6.09
CA SER A 324 -13.39 -3.27 5.86
C SER A 324 -12.40 -3.94 6.84
N SER A 325 -12.83 -5.02 7.50
CA SER A 325 -11.96 -5.79 8.40
C SER A 325 -10.82 -6.49 7.67
N ALA A 326 -11.08 -7.17 6.55
CA ALA A 326 -10.00 -7.88 5.86
C ALA A 326 -8.98 -6.93 5.21
N ALA A 327 -9.40 -5.72 4.78
CA ALA A 327 -8.45 -4.71 4.32
C ALA A 327 -7.54 -4.24 5.46
N VAL A 328 -8.10 -4.10 6.68
CA VAL A 328 -7.33 -3.81 7.89
C VAL A 328 -6.36 -4.95 8.21
N ASP A 329 -6.78 -6.21 8.16
CA ASP A 329 -5.92 -7.36 8.45
C ASP A 329 -4.68 -7.39 7.55
N LEU A 330 -4.84 -7.14 6.24
CA LEU A 330 -3.72 -7.04 5.32
C LEU A 330 -2.80 -5.87 5.66
N ALA A 331 -3.36 -4.70 5.98
CA ALA A 331 -2.58 -3.52 6.34
C ALA A 331 -1.83 -3.70 7.67
N VAL A 332 -2.41 -4.42 8.64
CA VAL A 332 -1.78 -4.79 9.91
C VAL A 332 -0.60 -5.73 9.65
N ALA A 333 -0.76 -6.74 8.79
CA ALA A 333 0.33 -7.63 8.41
C ALA A 333 1.48 -6.86 7.75
N TYR A 334 1.19 -5.99 6.79
CA TYR A 334 2.19 -5.11 6.18
C TYR A 334 2.88 -4.21 7.22
N PHE A 335 2.10 -3.55 8.09
CA PHE A 335 2.65 -2.71 9.16
C PHE A 335 3.58 -3.51 10.07
N ALA A 336 3.22 -4.74 10.44
CA ALA A 336 4.06 -5.61 11.26
C ALA A 336 5.42 -5.88 10.62
N THR A 337 5.48 -6.12 9.29
CA THR A 337 6.76 -6.30 8.58
C THR A 337 7.66 -5.07 8.69
N LEU A 338 7.09 -3.87 8.59
CA LEU A 338 7.82 -2.62 8.74
C LEU A 338 8.22 -2.35 10.19
N TRP A 339 7.33 -2.66 11.12
CA TRP A 339 7.53 -2.48 12.55
C TRP A 339 8.67 -3.33 13.07
N GLU A 340 8.79 -4.57 12.59
CA GLU A 340 9.83 -5.54 12.96
C GLU A 340 11.12 -5.43 12.15
N ASP A 341 11.16 -4.54 11.14
CA ASP A 341 12.37 -4.33 10.33
C ASP A 341 13.54 -3.91 11.21
N ARG A 342 14.66 -4.64 11.09
CA ARG A 342 15.88 -4.46 11.91
C ARG A 342 16.53 -3.08 11.77
N ARG A 343 16.18 -2.32 10.73
CA ARG A 343 16.68 -0.95 10.50
C ARG A 343 15.88 0.09 11.30
N THR A 344 14.72 -0.26 11.83
CA THR A 344 13.96 0.63 12.72
C THR A 344 14.64 0.75 14.07
N LEU A 345 14.57 1.95 14.65
CA LEU A 345 15.04 2.26 15.98
C LEU A 345 13.83 2.53 16.87
N VAL A 346 13.76 1.86 18.01
CA VAL A 346 12.71 2.11 19.01
C VAL A 346 13.05 3.42 19.70
N LEU A 347 12.23 4.46 19.51
CA LEU A 347 12.41 5.76 20.16
C LEU A 347 11.64 5.86 21.47
N ARG A 348 10.52 5.14 21.56
CA ARG A 348 9.73 4.96 22.77
C ARG A 348 9.18 3.54 22.81
N SER A 349 9.47 2.83 23.89
CA SER A 349 8.77 1.59 24.25
C SER A 349 7.50 1.92 25.05
N ARG A 350 6.69 0.93 25.40
CA ARG A 350 5.51 1.13 26.26
C ARG A 350 5.83 1.77 27.61
N VAL A 351 7.06 1.61 28.08
CA VAL A 351 7.50 2.03 29.41
C VAL A 351 8.20 3.38 29.35
N GLU A 352 9.13 3.57 28.40
CA GLU A 352 9.97 4.76 28.41
C GLU A 352 10.56 5.13 27.04
N ALA A 353 11.01 6.39 26.96
CA ALA A 353 11.82 6.89 25.86
C ALA A 353 13.21 6.23 25.84
N GLN A 354 13.67 5.88 24.64
CA GLN A 354 14.94 5.20 24.40
C GLN A 354 15.99 6.22 23.95
N HIS A 355 16.62 6.88 24.92
CA HIS A 355 17.57 7.98 24.66
C HIS A 355 18.74 7.57 23.76
N GLY A 356 19.28 6.36 23.90
CA GLY A 356 20.35 5.86 23.03
C GLY A 356 19.95 5.75 21.55
N ALA A 357 18.69 5.39 21.26
CA ALA A 357 18.17 5.35 19.90
C ALA A 357 17.95 6.76 19.32
N ILE A 358 17.51 7.71 20.15
CA ILE A 358 17.37 9.12 19.78
C ILE A 358 18.72 9.73 19.40
N ASP A 359 19.74 9.49 20.23
CA ASP A 359 21.11 9.96 19.98
C ASP A 359 21.71 9.33 18.72
N GLU A 360 21.41 8.05 18.46
CA GLU A 360 21.83 7.36 17.24
C GLU A 360 21.22 7.99 15.98
N ILE A 361 19.92 8.34 15.98
CA ILE A 361 19.31 9.07 14.86
C ILE A 361 19.97 10.43 14.68
N ARG A 362 20.15 11.18 15.76
CA ARG A 362 20.80 12.51 15.71
C ARG A 362 22.21 12.42 15.11
N ARG A 363 22.98 11.39 15.49
CA ARG A 363 24.30 11.09 14.93
C ARG A 363 24.23 10.80 13.43
N ARG A 364 23.32 9.93 12.97
CA ARG A 364 23.14 9.59 11.55
C ARG A 364 22.77 10.81 10.70
N LEU A 365 21.89 11.67 11.21
CA LEU A 365 21.49 12.90 10.52
C LEU A 365 22.67 13.87 10.34
N ARG A 366 23.49 14.06 11.37
CA ARG A 366 24.69 14.91 11.31
C ARG A 366 25.74 14.38 10.34
N GLN A 367 25.96 13.07 10.33
CA GLN A 367 26.88 12.41 9.39
C GLN A 367 26.41 12.57 7.93
N SER A 368 25.10 12.45 7.70
CA SER A 368 24.51 12.60 6.37
C SER A 368 24.53 14.06 5.86
N GLY A 369 24.45 15.05 6.76
CA GLY A 369 24.53 16.47 6.43
C GLY A 369 25.96 17.00 6.18
N GLY A 370 27.00 16.24 6.57
CA GLY A 370 28.41 16.62 6.40
C GLY A 370 29.00 16.32 5.01
N SER A 371 28.31 15.55 4.17
CA SER A 371 28.78 15.10 2.85
C SER A 371 28.34 15.99 1.68
N SER A 372 27.80 17.18 1.94
CA SER A 372 27.48 18.19 0.90
C SER A 372 28.30 19.46 1.06
N LYS A 373 29.63 19.33 1.16
CA LYS A 373 30.56 20.45 0.94
C LYS A 373 31.28 20.28 -0.38
#